data_AF-A0AAE3UAM5-F1
#
_entry.id   AF-A0AAE3UAM5-F1
#
_cell.length_a   1.000
_cell.length_b   1.000
_cell.length_c   1.000
_cell.angle_alpha   90.00
_cell.angle_beta   90.00
_cell.angle_gamma   90.00
#
_symmetry.space_group_name_H-M   'P 1'
#
loop_
_entity.id
_entity.type
_entity.pdbx_description
1 polymer ?
#
loop_
_entity_poly.entity_id
_entity_poly.type
_entity_poly.pdbx_seq_one_letter_code
_entity_poly.pdbx_strand_id
1 'polypeptide(L)'
;MKFYCLLIIFFVCGTCVTKAQKDQVEDEIRSSFDYSKKVLTYVEESISYMNKCKHTSSLEDAKLYAKRAKNEIDYAIRECSNAVSDASDAESEASDIRCDDTESEADDAEEEFSAAKTKFDDAYTYLRRAENASDSDEFIQNYKRSLSAIEDGIEKIRSGQVNLREALNNLNSCKAK
;
A
#
# COMPACT_ATOMS: atom_id res chain seq x y z
N MET A 1 11.94 32.87 -45.38
CA MET A 1 10.89 32.06 -44.74
C MET A 1 11.31 30.58 -44.60
N LYS A 2 12.36 30.27 -43.82
CA LYS A 2 12.77 28.86 -43.56
C LYS A 2 13.07 28.56 -42.08
N PHE A 3 13.01 29.55 -41.19
CA PHE A 3 13.25 29.37 -39.75
C PHE A 3 11.98 29.12 -38.91
N TYR A 4 10.79 29.40 -39.45
CA TYR A 4 9.52 29.26 -38.69
C TYR A 4 9.00 27.81 -38.61
N CYS A 5 9.41 26.92 -39.51
CA CYS A 5 8.98 25.51 -39.47
C CYS A 5 9.69 24.68 -38.38
N LEU A 6 10.92 25.05 -37.98
CA LEU A 6 11.68 24.31 -36.95
C LEU A 6 11.21 24.63 -35.52
N LEU A 7 10.70 25.85 -35.28
CA LEU A 7 10.17 26.28 -33.97
C LEU A 7 8.80 25.68 -33.64
N ILE A 8 7.97 25.39 -34.66
CA ILE A 8 6.64 24.79 -34.45
C ILE A 8 6.75 23.29 -34.11
N ILE A 9 7.74 22.58 -34.66
CA ILE A 9 7.96 21.15 -34.39
C ILE A 9 8.44 20.92 -32.95
N PHE A 10 9.27 21.82 -32.40
CA PHE A 10 9.73 21.71 -31.01
C PHE A 10 8.61 22.00 -29.99
N PHE A 11 7.69 22.91 -30.31
CA PHE A 11 6.60 23.29 -29.40
C PHE A 11 5.46 22.27 -29.35
N VAL A 12 5.21 21.54 -30.44
CA VAL A 12 4.18 20.48 -30.51
C VAL A 12 4.67 19.16 -29.94
N CYS A 13 5.98 18.85 -30.02
CA CYS A 13 6.54 17.64 -29.39
C CYS A 13 6.60 17.72 -27.86
N GLY A 14 6.90 18.90 -27.29
CA GLY A 14 7.02 19.05 -25.83
C GLY A 14 5.71 18.82 -25.07
N THR A 15 4.57 19.24 -25.62
CA THR A 15 3.26 19.08 -24.96
C THR A 15 2.70 17.66 -25.02
N CYS A 16 3.12 16.86 -26.00
CA CYS A 16 2.74 15.44 -26.08
C CYS A 16 3.54 14.58 -25.09
N VAL A 17 4.82 14.89 -24.87
CA VAL A 17 5.67 14.15 -23.94
C VAL A 17 5.23 14.37 -22.49
N THR A 18 5.00 15.63 -22.09
CA THR A 18 4.55 15.94 -20.73
C THR A 18 3.16 15.40 -20.40
N LYS A 19 2.28 15.30 -21.40
CA LYS A 19 0.97 14.65 -21.20
C LYS A 19 1.11 13.14 -20.97
N ALA A 20 1.92 12.46 -21.77
CA ALA A 20 2.13 11.02 -21.62
C ALA A 20 2.76 10.67 -20.25
N GLN A 21 3.70 11.49 -19.77
CA GLN A 21 4.28 11.33 -18.43
C GLN A 21 3.26 11.61 -17.32
N LYS A 22 2.41 12.63 -17.47
CA LYS A 22 1.33 12.88 -16.51
C LYS A 22 0.33 11.72 -16.43
N ASP A 23 0.00 11.12 -17.58
CA ASP A 23 -0.85 9.93 -17.64
C ASP A 23 -0.16 8.72 -16.94
N GLN A 24 1.16 8.59 -17.06
CA GLN A 24 1.94 7.56 -16.37
C GLN A 24 1.91 7.74 -14.84
N VAL A 25 2.16 8.95 -14.33
CA VAL A 25 2.06 9.23 -12.88
C VAL A 25 0.64 8.91 -12.36
N GLU A 26 -0.40 9.24 -13.14
CA GLU A 26 -1.77 8.92 -12.77
C GLU A 26 -2.00 7.39 -12.69
N ASP A 27 -1.47 6.63 -13.65
CA ASP A 27 -1.58 5.17 -13.68
C ASP A 27 -0.86 4.52 -12.48
N GLU A 28 0.34 4.99 -12.12
CA GLU A 28 1.12 4.52 -10.97
C GLU A 28 0.40 4.80 -9.65
N ILE A 29 -0.11 6.03 -9.45
CA ILE A 29 -0.93 6.38 -8.27
C ILE A 29 -2.16 5.47 -8.17
N ARG A 30 -2.86 5.23 -9.29
CA ARG A 30 -4.06 4.37 -9.32
C ARG A 30 -3.72 2.92 -9.00
N SER A 31 -2.62 2.42 -9.55
CA SER A 31 -2.14 1.06 -9.32
C SER A 31 -1.75 0.86 -7.85
N SER A 32 -1.01 1.79 -7.25
CA SER A 32 -0.71 1.80 -5.81
C SER A 32 -2.00 1.81 -4.97
N PHE A 33 -3.00 2.61 -5.36
CA PHE A 33 -4.30 2.63 -4.70
C PHE A 33 -5.00 1.26 -4.76
N ASP A 34 -4.97 0.59 -5.90
CA ASP A 34 -5.60 -0.72 -6.07
C ASP A 34 -4.87 -1.83 -5.30
N TYR A 35 -3.54 -1.78 -5.22
CA TYR A 35 -2.78 -2.65 -4.33
C TYR A 35 -3.15 -2.43 -2.86
N SER A 36 -3.25 -1.18 -2.41
CA SER A 36 -3.67 -0.87 -1.03
C SER A 36 -5.09 -1.39 -0.70
N LYS A 37 -6.01 -1.42 -1.67
CA LYS A 37 -7.34 -2.05 -1.48
C LYS A 37 -7.26 -3.57 -1.34
N LYS A 38 -6.39 -4.23 -2.11
CA LYS A 38 -6.15 -5.68 -1.97
C LYS A 38 -5.55 -6.00 -0.61
N VAL A 39 -4.63 -5.17 -0.11
CA VAL A 39 -4.10 -5.29 1.27
C VAL A 39 -5.25 -5.33 2.27
N LEU A 40 -6.18 -4.37 2.22
CA LEU A 40 -7.33 -4.34 3.13
C LEU A 40 -8.22 -5.58 2.99
N THR A 41 -8.38 -6.11 1.78
CA THR A 41 -9.17 -7.34 1.56
C THR A 41 -8.54 -8.53 2.29
N TYR A 42 -7.24 -8.77 2.12
CA TYR A 42 -6.54 -9.85 2.81
C TYR A 42 -6.49 -9.65 4.33
N VAL A 43 -6.35 -8.40 4.79
CA VAL A 43 -6.40 -8.07 6.21
C VAL A 43 -7.79 -8.36 6.81
N GLU A 44 -8.88 -8.03 6.12
CA GLU A 44 -10.24 -8.35 6.54
C GLU A 44 -10.48 -9.86 6.61
N GLU A 45 -9.96 -10.62 5.65
CA GLU A 45 -10.00 -12.08 5.67
C GLU A 45 -9.18 -12.65 6.84
N SER A 46 -8.01 -12.09 7.13
CA SER A 46 -7.22 -12.44 8.30
C SER A 46 -8.01 -12.21 9.60
N ILE A 47 -8.61 -11.03 9.78
CA ILE A 47 -9.44 -10.70 10.93
C ILE A 47 -10.64 -11.65 11.04
N SER A 48 -11.23 -12.06 9.92
CA SER A 48 -12.31 -13.04 9.89
C SER A 48 -11.87 -14.40 10.45
N TYR A 49 -10.70 -14.90 10.05
CA TYR A 49 -10.12 -16.12 10.63
C TYR A 49 -9.76 -15.95 12.10
N MET A 50 -9.18 -14.80 12.48
CA MET A 50 -8.88 -14.48 13.87
C MET A 50 -10.13 -14.47 14.75
N ASN A 51 -11.26 -13.95 14.27
CA ASN A 51 -12.53 -14.00 15.00
C ASN A 51 -13.05 -15.44 15.16
N LYS A 52 -12.82 -16.33 14.21
CA LYS A 52 -13.14 -17.77 14.37
C LYS A 52 -12.32 -18.42 15.49
N CYS A 53 -11.09 -17.97 15.77
CA CYS A 53 -10.31 -18.42 16.92
C CYS A 53 -11.03 -18.17 18.27
N LYS A 54 -11.79 -17.08 18.39
CA LYS A 54 -12.53 -16.75 19.62
C LYS A 54 -13.73 -17.68 19.88
N HIS A 55 -14.18 -18.41 18.86
CA HIS A 55 -15.40 -19.21 18.90
C HIS A 55 -15.12 -20.73 18.90
N THR A 56 -13.86 -21.14 18.93
CA THR A 56 -13.50 -22.55 19.09
C THR A 56 -13.22 -22.88 20.56
N SER A 57 -13.52 -24.12 20.93
CA SER A 57 -13.24 -24.71 22.25
C SER A 57 -11.92 -25.50 22.29
N SER A 58 -11.21 -25.62 21.16
CA SER A 58 -9.97 -26.39 21.04
C SER A 58 -8.80 -25.48 20.66
N LEU A 59 -7.68 -25.62 21.37
CA LEU A 59 -6.42 -24.92 21.03
C LEU A 59 -5.95 -25.29 19.62
N GLU A 60 -6.09 -26.55 19.21
CA GLU A 60 -5.64 -27.00 17.88
C GLU A 60 -6.47 -26.39 16.75
N ASP A 61 -7.77 -26.20 16.94
CA ASP A 61 -8.60 -25.47 15.99
C ASP A 61 -8.22 -23.98 15.94
N ALA A 62 -7.91 -23.39 17.10
CA ALA A 62 -7.49 -22.00 17.18
C ALA A 62 -6.16 -21.78 16.44
N LYS A 63 -5.20 -22.70 16.58
CA LYS A 63 -3.95 -22.73 15.81
C LYS A 63 -4.19 -22.85 14.32
N LEU A 64 -5.13 -23.71 13.90
CA LEU A 64 -5.49 -23.85 12.49
C LEU A 64 -6.01 -22.54 11.90
N TYR A 65 -6.87 -21.82 12.62
CA TYR A 65 -7.35 -20.51 12.18
C TYR A 65 -6.26 -19.43 12.23
N ALA A 66 -5.37 -19.44 13.24
CA ALA A 66 -4.21 -18.56 13.28
C ALA A 66 -3.28 -18.77 12.07
N LYS A 67 -3.06 -20.02 11.66
CA LYS A 67 -2.31 -20.35 10.43
C LYS A 67 -2.97 -19.75 9.18
N ARG A 68 -4.29 -19.82 9.06
CA ARG A 68 -5.01 -19.22 7.92
C ARG A 68 -4.90 -17.70 7.92
N ALA A 69 -5.16 -17.07 9.06
CA ALA A 69 -4.97 -15.63 9.23
C ALA A 69 -3.55 -15.18 8.86
N LYS A 70 -2.53 -15.93 9.31
CA LYS A 70 -1.12 -15.68 8.99
C LYS A 70 -0.87 -15.68 7.48
N ASN A 71 -1.44 -16.63 6.76
CA ASN A 71 -1.28 -16.72 5.32
C ASN A 71 -1.93 -15.53 4.61
N GLU A 72 -3.08 -15.05 5.08
CA GLU A 72 -3.70 -13.83 4.53
C GLU A 72 -2.83 -12.59 4.79
N ILE A 73 -2.23 -12.47 5.98
CA ILE A 73 -1.28 -11.39 6.25
C ILE A 73 -0.04 -11.47 5.34
N ASP A 74 0.43 -12.66 5.00
CA ASP A 74 1.53 -12.84 4.04
C ASP A 74 1.18 -12.36 2.62
N TYR A 75 -0.07 -12.55 2.18
CA TYR A 75 -0.56 -11.93 0.94
C TYR A 75 -0.64 -10.41 1.07
N ALA A 76 -1.14 -9.90 2.20
CA ALA A 76 -1.21 -8.46 2.49
C ALA A 76 0.19 -7.80 2.44
N ILE A 77 1.22 -8.43 3.01
CA ILE A 77 2.61 -7.92 2.97
C ILE A 77 3.12 -7.78 1.53
N ARG A 78 2.81 -8.75 0.67
CA ARG A 78 3.20 -8.71 -0.75
C ARG A 78 2.51 -7.59 -1.50
N GLU A 79 1.19 -7.45 -1.36
CA GLU A 79 0.46 -6.36 -2.01
C GLU A 79 0.89 -4.99 -1.46
N CYS A 80 1.25 -4.89 -0.17
CA CYS A 80 1.79 -3.68 0.43
C CYS A 80 3.14 -3.29 -0.19
N SER A 81 3.98 -4.29 -0.52
CA SER A 81 5.25 -4.06 -1.21
C SER A 81 5.05 -3.55 -2.64
N ASN A 82 4.01 -4.02 -3.34
CA ASN A 82 3.64 -3.50 -4.65
C ASN A 82 3.10 -2.06 -4.55
N ALA A 83 2.27 -1.76 -3.54
CA ALA A 83 1.78 -0.40 -3.31
C ALA A 83 2.93 0.60 -3.03
N VAL A 84 3.93 0.18 -2.25
CA VAL A 84 5.18 0.95 -2.03
C VAL A 84 5.90 1.20 -3.35
N SER A 85 6.13 0.16 -4.16
CA SER A 85 6.84 0.30 -5.44
C SER A 85 6.14 1.32 -6.36
N ASP A 86 4.83 1.18 -6.54
CA ASP A 86 4.07 2.05 -7.44
C ASP A 86 3.94 3.49 -6.91
N ALA A 87 3.97 3.70 -5.59
CA ALA A 87 4.02 5.04 -5.01
C ALA A 87 5.39 5.70 -5.25
N SER A 88 6.47 4.94 -5.11
CA SER A 88 7.85 5.38 -5.41
C SER A 88 8.03 5.73 -6.89
N ASP A 89 7.48 4.91 -7.79
CA ASP A 89 7.50 5.18 -9.22
C ASP A 89 6.74 6.50 -9.52
N ALA A 90 5.55 6.67 -8.93
CA ALA A 90 4.76 7.90 -9.07
C ALA A 90 5.49 9.15 -8.54
N GLU A 91 6.20 9.04 -7.41
CA GLU A 91 7.05 10.11 -6.88
C GLU A 91 8.11 10.50 -7.91
N SER A 92 8.89 9.52 -8.38
CA SER A 92 9.98 9.75 -9.33
C SER A 92 9.49 10.39 -10.62
N GLU A 93 8.41 9.87 -11.21
CA GLU A 93 7.85 10.39 -12.46
C GLU A 93 7.22 11.78 -12.27
N ALA A 94 6.62 12.06 -11.10
CA ALA A 94 6.12 13.39 -10.76
C ALA A 94 7.26 14.42 -10.64
N SER A 95 8.39 14.02 -10.05
CA SER A 95 9.61 14.84 -9.96
C SER A 95 10.13 15.21 -11.35
N ASP A 96 10.16 14.24 -12.28
CA ASP A 96 10.64 14.42 -13.66
C ASP A 96 9.82 15.46 -14.45
N ILE A 97 8.53 15.61 -14.14
CA ILE A 97 7.65 16.61 -14.76
C ILE A 97 7.45 17.87 -13.89
N ARG A 98 8.18 17.98 -12.77
CA ARG A 98 8.15 19.11 -11.82
C ARG A 98 6.77 19.34 -11.23
N CYS A 99 6.14 18.26 -10.80
CA CYS A 99 4.91 18.28 -10.01
C CYS A 99 5.24 18.03 -8.54
N ASP A 100 5.97 18.96 -7.93
CA ASP A 100 6.53 18.86 -6.56
C ASP A 100 5.46 18.48 -5.50
N ASP A 101 4.24 19.03 -5.62
CA ASP A 101 3.14 18.70 -4.69
C ASP A 101 2.57 17.27 -4.92
N THR A 102 2.74 16.69 -6.11
CA THR A 102 2.37 15.27 -6.36
C THR A 102 3.48 14.35 -5.89
N GLU A 103 4.73 14.72 -6.17
CA GLU A 103 5.94 14.02 -5.69
C GLU A 103 5.90 13.86 -4.17
N SER A 104 5.73 14.96 -3.42
CA SER A 104 5.69 14.93 -1.95
C SER A 104 4.58 14.02 -1.40
N GLU A 105 3.39 14.06 -1.98
CA GLU A 105 2.26 13.24 -1.51
C GLU A 105 2.41 11.76 -1.91
N ALA A 106 3.13 11.46 -2.99
CA ALA A 106 3.46 10.09 -3.38
C ALA A 106 4.54 9.49 -2.45
N ASP A 107 5.57 10.26 -2.09
CA ASP A 107 6.58 9.90 -1.08
C ASP A 107 5.91 9.65 0.29
N ASP A 108 5.05 10.57 0.75
CA ASP A 108 4.30 10.37 1.99
C ASP A 108 3.40 9.13 1.96
N ALA A 109 2.87 8.75 0.79
CA ALA A 109 2.11 7.50 0.63
C ALA A 109 3.03 6.27 0.70
N GLU A 110 4.18 6.30 0.03
CA GLU A 110 5.22 5.27 0.11
C GLU A 110 5.61 5.01 1.56
N GLU A 111 5.94 6.06 2.33
CA GLU A 111 6.36 5.94 3.72
C GLU A 111 5.29 5.26 4.59
N GLU A 112 4.03 5.67 4.43
CA GLU A 112 2.90 5.09 5.18
C GLU A 112 2.66 3.62 4.79
N PHE A 113 2.77 3.24 3.51
CA PHE A 113 2.66 1.84 3.10
C PHE A 113 3.85 0.99 3.57
N SER A 114 5.06 1.54 3.58
CA SER A 114 6.25 0.88 4.13
C SER A 114 6.10 0.64 5.64
N ALA A 115 5.56 1.63 6.37
CA ALA A 115 5.21 1.49 7.78
C ALA A 115 4.12 0.43 8.00
N ALA A 116 3.07 0.42 7.18
CA ALA A 116 2.00 -0.59 7.23
C ALA A 116 2.56 -2.00 7.03
N LYS A 117 3.42 -2.19 6.03
CA LYS A 117 4.11 -3.46 5.76
C LYS A 117 4.87 -3.95 7.00
N THR A 118 5.62 -3.07 7.66
CA THR A 118 6.34 -3.42 8.89
C THR A 118 5.40 -3.90 10.00
N LYS A 119 4.24 -3.26 10.15
CA LYS A 119 3.20 -3.70 11.11
C LYS A 119 2.60 -5.05 10.74
N PHE A 120 2.41 -5.32 9.46
CA PHE A 120 1.94 -6.64 9.01
C PHE A 120 3.01 -7.73 9.17
N ASP A 121 4.30 -7.41 9.00
CA ASP A 121 5.41 -8.33 9.31
C ASP A 121 5.43 -8.71 10.81
N ASP A 122 5.16 -7.75 11.71
CA ASP A 122 4.96 -8.01 13.14
C ASP A 122 3.74 -8.91 13.40
N ALA A 123 2.60 -8.61 12.77
CA ALA A 123 1.39 -9.41 12.88
C ALA A 123 1.61 -10.86 12.43
N TYR A 124 2.27 -11.05 11.28
CA TYR A 124 2.66 -12.36 10.77
C TYR A 124 3.50 -13.13 11.80
N THR A 125 4.50 -12.46 12.39
CA THR A 125 5.38 -13.06 13.40
C THR A 125 4.60 -13.52 14.62
N TYR A 126 3.66 -12.71 15.11
CA TYR A 126 2.82 -13.09 16.25
C TYR A 126 1.82 -14.19 15.90
N LEU A 127 1.21 -14.20 14.72
CA LEU A 127 0.35 -15.30 14.28
C LEU A 127 1.12 -16.61 14.14
N ARG A 128 2.36 -16.55 13.65
CA ARG A 128 3.25 -17.72 13.61
C ARG A 128 3.55 -18.26 15.01
N ARG A 129 3.75 -17.37 16.00
CA ARG A 129 3.92 -17.79 17.40
C ARG A 129 2.63 -18.38 17.98
N ALA A 130 1.47 -17.78 17.69
CA ALA A 130 0.17 -18.31 18.11
C ALA A 130 -0.10 -19.69 17.51
N GLU A 131 0.16 -19.90 16.21
CA GLU A 131 0.06 -21.20 15.55
C GLU A 131 0.89 -22.31 16.23
N ASN A 132 2.03 -21.94 16.83
CA ASN A 132 2.95 -22.88 17.48
C ASN A 132 2.87 -22.86 19.02
N ALA A 133 1.87 -22.18 19.60
CA ALA A 133 1.76 -22.04 21.05
C ALA A 133 1.61 -23.39 21.76
N SER A 134 2.22 -23.53 22.93
CA SER A 134 2.15 -24.77 23.72
C SER A 134 0.85 -24.87 24.54
N ASP A 135 0.27 -23.72 24.89
CA ASP A 135 -0.95 -23.60 25.67
C ASP A 135 -1.82 -22.42 25.21
N SER A 136 -3.02 -22.32 25.79
CA SER A 136 -4.01 -21.29 25.46
C SER A 136 -3.58 -19.88 25.87
N ASP A 137 -2.80 -19.72 26.93
CA ASP A 137 -2.39 -18.40 27.42
C ASP A 137 -1.36 -17.78 26.48
N GLU A 138 -0.37 -18.57 26.06
CA GLU A 138 0.60 -18.18 25.03
C GLU A 138 -0.10 -17.87 23.69
N PHE A 139 -1.07 -18.69 23.30
CA PHE A 139 -1.88 -18.44 22.11
C PHE A 139 -2.58 -17.08 22.19
N ILE A 140 -3.32 -16.83 23.27
CA ILE A 140 -4.10 -15.60 23.46
C ILE A 140 -3.20 -14.37 23.49
N GLN A 141 -2.04 -14.45 24.13
CA GLN A 141 -1.09 -13.34 24.19
C GLN A 141 -0.58 -12.96 22.80
N ASN A 142 -0.12 -13.92 22.01
CA ASN A 142 0.38 -13.68 20.66
C ASN A 142 -0.75 -13.24 19.72
N TYR A 143 -1.93 -13.85 19.83
CA TYR A 143 -3.13 -13.44 19.09
C TYR A 143 -3.47 -11.96 19.29
N LYS A 144 -3.49 -11.48 20.54
CA LYS A 144 -3.81 -10.07 20.85
C LYS A 144 -2.77 -9.10 20.27
N ARG A 145 -1.48 -9.45 20.33
CA ARG A 145 -0.40 -8.65 19.74
C ARG A 145 -0.51 -8.59 18.22
N SER A 146 -0.85 -9.70 17.57
CA SER A 146 -1.10 -9.70 16.14
C SER A 146 -2.27 -8.78 15.77
N LEU A 147 -3.37 -8.82 16.52
CA LEU A 147 -4.55 -8.00 16.21
C LEU A 147 -4.20 -6.51 16.30
N SER A 148 -3.52 -6.11 17.38
CA SER A 148 -3.05 -4.73 17.54
C SER A 148 -2.13 -4.28 16.41
N ALA A 149 -1.20 -5.14 15.97
CA ALA A 149 -0.32 -4.82 14.85
C ALA A 149 -1.09 -4.71 13.51
N ILE A 150 -2.12 -5.54 13.31
CA ILE A 150 -3.02 -5.42 12.15
C ILE A 150 -3.78 -4.10 12.17
N GLU A 151 -4.32 -3.70 13.33
CA GLU A 151 -5.05 -2.44 13.49
C GLU A 151 -4.16 -1.23 13.18
N ASP A 152 -2.93 -1.19 13.74
CA ASP A 152 -1.92 -0.19 13.40
C ASP A 152 -1.63 -0.16 11.89
N GLY A 153 -1.47 -1.33 11.25
CA GLY A 153 -1.21 -1.44 9.82
C GLY A 153 -2.36 -0.91 8.96
N ILE A 154 -3.61 -1.15 9.34
CA ILE A 154 -4.79 -0.60 8.65
C ILE A 154 -4.81 0.93 8.71
N GLU A 155 -4.49 1.52 9.86
CA GLU A 155 -4.41 2.97 10.00
C GLU A 155 -3.39 3.56 9.02
N LYS A 156 -2.22 2.93 8.91
CA LYS A 156 -1.17 3.29 7.95
C LYS A 156 -1.60 3.16 6.50
N ILE A 157 -2.26 2.06 6.12
CA ILE A 157 -2.85 1.92 4.77
C ILE A 157 -3.84 3.04 4.47
N ARG A 158 -4.68 3.43 5.43
CA ARG A 158 -5.67 4.49 5.23
C ARG A 158 -5.03 5.86 5.08
N SER A 159 -3.98 6.17 5.84
CA SER A 159 -3.21 7.39 5.67
C SER A 159 -2.57 7.45 4.28
N GLY A 160 -1.89 6.39 3.85
CA GLY A 160 -1.31 6.34 2.49
C GLY A 160 -2.37 6.50 1.39
N GLN A 161 -3.57 5.94 1.56
CA GLN A 161 -4.70 6.18 0.63
C GLN A 161 -5.20 7.62 0.62
N VAL A 162 -5.04 8.38 1.70
CA VAL A 162 -5.33 9.82 1.73
C VAL A 162 -4.28 10.55 0.90
N ASN A 163 -2.99 10.29 1.18
CA ASN A 163 -1.87 10.92 0.47
C ASN A 163 -1.93 10.64 -1.05
N LEU A 164 -2.21 9.39 -1.48
CA LEU A 164 -2.42 9.08 -2.91
C LEU A 164 -3.59 9.87 -3.54
N ARG A 165 -4.65 10.15 -2.77
CA ARG A 165 -5.77 10.96 -3.26
C ARG A 165 -5.37 12.43 -3.41
N GLU A 166 -4.55 12.93 -2.49
CA GLU A 166 -3.99 14.27 -2.53
C GLU A 166 -3.00 14.41 -3.70
N ALA A 167 -2.10 13.43 -3.87
CA ALA A 167 -1.20 13.30 -5.02
C ALA A 167 -1.96 13.39 -6.36
N LEU A 168 -3.07 12.63 -6.50
CA LEU A 168 -3.90 12.66 -7.71
C LEU A 168 -4.59 14.02 -7.92
N ASN A 169 -5.06 14.67 -6.86
CA ASN A 169 -5.66 16.01 -6.94
C ASN A 169 -4.62 17.06 -7.37
N ASN A 170 -3.43 17.00 -6.77
CA ASN A 170 -2.30 17.89 -7.07
C ASN A 170 -1.86 17.69 -8.52
N LEU A 171 -1.78 16.43 -8.98
CA LEU A 171 -1.39 16.08 -10.35
C LEU A 171 -2.34 16.75 -11.34
N ASN A 172 -3.65 16.67 -11.10
CA ASN A 172 -4.64 17.30 -11.96
C ASN A 172 -4.44 18.83 -12.08
N SER A 173 -4.04 19.50 -11.00
CA SER A 173 -3.75 20.93 -10.98
C SER A 173 -2.37 21.31 -11.51
N CYS A 174 -1.44 20.33 -11.55
CA CYS A 174 -0.07 20.54 -11.99
C CYS A 174 0.00 20.90 -13.48
N LYS A 175 0.72 21.99 -13.76
CA LYS A 175 1.14 22.39 -15.10
C LYS A 175 2.56 21.86 -15.32
N ALA A 176 2.67 20.61 -15.75
CA ALA A 176 3.94 19.98 -16.11
C ALA A 176 4.79 20.90 -17.01
N LYS A 177 6.09 21.02 -16.73
CA LYS A 177 6.98 22.02 -17.37
C LYS A 177 8.26 21.46 -17.96
#